data_AF-A0A0C9UH68-F1
#
_entry.id   AF-A0A0C9UH68-F1
#
_cell.length_a   1.000
_cell.length_b   1.000
_cell.length_c   1.000
_cell.angle_alpha   90.00
_cell.angle_beta   90.00
_cell.angle_gamma   90.00
#
_symmetry.space_group_name_H-M   'P 1'
#
loop_
_entity.id
_entity.type
_entity.pdbx_description
1 polymer ?
#
loop_
_entity_poly.entity_id
_entity_poly.type
_entity_poly.pdbx_seq_one_letter_code
_entity_poly.pdbx_strand_id
1 'polypeptide(L)'
;MALVVWIAISIKRIEDLLHYMDDAFGFEMDPILDYYEPYNKYYPKKQVSLLRLWDELNLPHNIKKQEFGSSLVIIGFHVDPSCMSLSIPLSAREELVTAIRLFLDTSSSRR
;
A
#
# COMPACT_ATOMS: atom_id res chain seq x y z
N MET A 1 3.27 -11.91 -10.28
CA MET A 1 3.41 -11.70 -8.82
C MET A 1 3.27 -12.97 -7.99
N ALA A 2 2.32 -13.88 -8.27
CA ALA A 2 2.10 -15.08 -7.46
C ALA A 2 3.38 -15.89 -7.12
N LEU A 3 4.25 -16.19 -8.10
CA LEU A 3 5.51 -16.89 -7.84
C LEU A 3 6.48 -16.08 -6.97
N VAL A 4 6.57 -14.77 -7.18
CA VAL A 4 7.44 -13.87 -6.39
C VAL A 4 6.98 -13.84 -4.94
N VAL A 5 5.67 -13.74 -4.71
CA VAL A 5 5.07 -13.79 -3.37
C VAL A 5 5.30 -15.16 -2.73
N TRP A 6 5.18 -16.25 -3.50
CA TRP A 6 5.50 -17.59 -3.01
C TRP A 6 6.97 -17.70 -2.56
N ILE A 7 7.93 -17.14 -3.32
CA ILE A 7 9.34 -17.07 -2.92
C ILE A 7 9.51 -16.24 -1.64
N ALA A 8 8.86 -15.07 -1.58
CA ALA A 8 8.92 -14.19 -0.40
C ALA A 8 8.49 -14.92 0.88
N ILE A 9 7.37 -15.64 0.83
CA ILE A 9 6.82 -16.35 1.99
C ILE A 9 7.60 -17.64 2.28
N SER A 10 7.79 -18.47 1.26
CA SER A 10 8.29 -19.85 1.45
C SER A 10 9.80 -19.93 1.59
N ILE A 11 10.54 -19.06 0.90
CA ILE A 11 12.00 -19.08 0.84
C ILE A 11 12.58 -17.96 1.72
N LYS A 12 12.11 -16.72 1.55
CA LYS A 12 12.61 -15.57 2.32
C LYS A 12 11.96 -15.43 3.70
N ARG A 13 10.95 -16.25 4.03
CA ARG A 13 10.27 -16.28 5.34
C ARG A 13 9.67 -14.92 5.73
N ILE A 14 9.16 -14.18 4.74
CA ILE A 14 8.40 -12.95 4.98
C ILE A 14 6.97 -13.36 5.34
N GLU A 15 6.75 -13.55 6.64
CA GLU A 15 5.46 -13.98 7.20
C GLU A 15 4.38 -12.90 7.08
N ASP A 16 3.14 -13.34 6.92
CA ASP A 16 1.93 -12.50 6.81
C ASP A 16 1.96 -11.50 5.65
N LEU A 17 2.71 -11.81 4.59
CA LEU A 17 2.69 -11.02 3.36
C LEU A 17 1.37 -11.22 2.61
N LEU A 18 0.61 -10.15 2.49
CA LEU A 18 -0.62 -10.09 1.71
C LEU A 18 -0.29 -9.49 0.34
N HIS A 19 -1.09 -9.87 -0.67
CA HIS A 19 -0.97 -9.26 -1.99
C HIS A 19 -2.31 -9.23 -2.72
N TYR A 20 -2.47 -8.22 -3.56
CA TYR A 20 -3.55 -8.11 -4.52
C TYR A 20 -2.96 -7.61 -5.84
N MET A 21 -3.00 -8.44 -6.88
CA MET A 21 -2.36 -8.16 -8.17
C MET A 21 -0.87 -7.82 -8.02
N ASP A 22 -0.48 -6.55 -8.20
CA ASP A 22 0.87 -6.01 -8.05
C ASP A 22 1.14 -5.32 -6.71
N ASP A 23 0.10 -5.08 -5.90
CA ASP A 23 0.25 -4.48 -4.58
C ASP A 23 0.56 -5.55 -3.54
N ALA A 24 1.69 -5.39 -2.84
CA ALA A 24 2.09 -6.21 -1.71
C ALA A 24 2.07 -5.38 -0.42
N PHE A 25 1.46 -5.92 0.63
CA PHE A 25 1.28 -5.22 1.90
C PHE A 25 1.31 -6.19 3.08
N GLY A 26 1.52 -5.67 4.27
CA GLY A 26 1.62 -6.46 5.48
C GLY A 26 1.80 -5.57 6.70
N PHE A 27 2.10 -6.18 7.83
CA PHE A 27 2.37 -5.47 9.08
C PHE A 27 3.66 -5.95 9.71
N GLU A 28 4.23 -5.08 10.55
CA GLU A 28 5.40 -5.38 11.36
C GLU A 28 5.07 -5.06 12.81
N MET A 29 5.36 -5.99 13.72
CA MET A 29 5.14 -5.80 15.16
C MET A 29 6.36 -5.16 15.83
N ASP A 30 7.54 -5.33 15.24
CA ASP A 30 8.79 -4.73 15.68
C ASP A 30 8.93 -3.31 15.08
N PRO A 31 8.96 -2.23 15.90
CA PRO A 31 9.12 -0.87 15.40
C PRO A 31 10.52 -0.58 14.86
N ILE A 32 11.50 -1.49 15.02
CA ILE A 32 12.85 -1.30 14.51
C ILE A 32 12.84 -1.28 12.98
N LEU A 33 13.40 -0.20 12.43
CA LEU A 33 13.56 -0.03 10.99
C LEU A 33 14.94 -0.47 10.53
N ASP A 34 14.98 -1.08 9.35
CA ASP A 34 16.20 -1.44 8.64
C ASP A 34 16.49 -0.42 7.55
N TYR A 35 17.79 -0.16 7.33
CA TYR A 35 18.24 0.71 6.26
C TYR A 35 18.20 -0.02 4.91
N TYR A 36 17.58 0.61 3.92
CA TYR A 36 17.53 0.17 2.54
C TYR A 36 18.35 1.13 1.66
N GLU A 37 19.53 0.66 1.27
CA GLU A 37 20.56 1.45 0.58
C GLU A 37 20.10 2.03 -0.77
N PRO A 38 19.40 1.29 -1.65
CA PRO A 38 19.01 1.82 -2.97
C PRO A 38 18.13 3.07 -2.91
N TYR A 39 17.40 3.27 -1.81
CA TYR A 39 16.57 4.45 -1.57
C TYR A 39 17.11 5.38 -0.49
N ASN A 40 18.26 5.06 0.12
CA ASN A 40 18.82 5.80 1.24
C ASN A 40 17.77 6.13 2.32
N LYS A 41 16.96 5.13 2.70
CA LYS A 41 15.81 5.30 3.59
C LYS A 41 15.60 4.08 4.48
N TYR A 42 15.01 4.32 5.66
CA TYR A 42 14.67 3.30 6.63
C TYR A 42 13.23 2.83 6.44
N TYR A 43 13.02 1.50 6.53
CA TYR A 43 11.72 0.84 6.38
C TYR A 43 11.59 -0.33 7.39
N PRO A 44 10.37 -0.84 7.63
CA PRO A 44 10.18 -2.07 8.39
C PRO A 44 10.98 -3.25 7.82
N LYS A 45 11.44 -4.15 8.69
CA LYS A 45 12.33 -5.27 8.33
C LYS A 45 11.77 -6.17 7.23
N LYS A 46 10.50 -6.56 7.33
CA LYS A 46 9.81 -7.33 6.29
C LYS A 46 9.76 -6.59 4.94
N GLN A 47 9.55 -5.27 4.96
CA GLN A 47 9.55 -4.46 3.74
C GLN A 47 10.94 -4.37 3.10
N VAL A 48 12.00 -4.16 3.89
CA VAL A 48 13.39 -4.19 3.38
C VAL A 48 13.74 -5.54 2.79
N SER A 49 13.32 -6.63 3.45
CA SER A 49 13.55 -7.99 2.96
C SER A 49 12.85 -8.24 1.62
N LEU A 50 11.64 -7.71 1.45
CA LEU A 50 10.90 -7.81 0.19
C LEU A 50 11.56 -6.98 -0.92
N LEU A 51 12.00 -5.76 -0.61
CA LEU A 51 12.71 -4.89 -1.55
C LEU A 51 14.02 -5.54 -2.04
N ARG A 52 14.81 -6.12 -1.13
CA ARG A 52 16.01 -6.88 -1.49
C ARG A 52 15.70 -8.08 -2.39
N LEU A 53 14.59 -8.79 -2.15
CA LEU A 53 14.16 -9.86 -3.04
C LEU A 53 13.81 -9.31 -4.45
N TRP A 54 13.18 -8.14 -4.54
CA TRP A 54 12.93 -7.51 -5.84
C TRP A 54 14.23 -7.15 -6.56
N ASP A 55 15.23 -6.64 -5.84
CA ASP A 55 16.56 -6.38 -6.39
C ASP A 55 17.23 -7.66 -6.93
N GLU A 56 17.21 -8.74 -6.13
CA GLU A 56 17.76 -10.05 -6.52
C GLU A 56 17.11 -10.60 -7.81
N LEU A 57 15.81 -10.35 -7.99
CA LEU A 57 15.04 -10.78 -9.16
C LEU A 57 15.04 -9.77 -10.31
N ASN A 58 15.71 -8.63 -10.15
CA ASN A 58 15.69 -7.49 -11.08
C ASN A 58 14.26 -7.01 -11.41
N LEU A 59 13.37 -7.01 -10.40
CA LEU A 59 12.01 -6.51 -10.55
C LEU A 59 12.01 -4.98 -10.42
N PRO A 60 11.33 -4.25 -11.32
CA PRO A 60 11.23 -2.80 -11.20
C PRO A 60 10.36 -2.44 -10.00
N HIS A 61 10.85 -1.54 -9.15
CA HIS A 61 10.10 -0.97 -8.05
C HIS A 61 10.41 0.53 -7.91
N ASN A 62 9.59 1.26 -7.16
CA ASN A 62 9.68 2.72 -7.06
C ASN A 62 9.53 3.19 -5.62
N ILE A 63 10.41 4.09 -5.18
CA ILE A 63 10.41 4.73 -3.85
C ILE A 63 9.07 5.37 -3.48
N LYS A 64 8.37 5.97 -4.45
CA LYS A 64 7.07 6.64 -4.23
C LYS A 64 5.95 5.67 -3.86
N LYS A 65 6.09 4.39 -4.21
CA LYS A 65 5.16 3.32 -3.85
C LYS A 65 5.54 2.62 -2.54
N GLN A 66 6.66 2.99 -1.92
CA GLN A 66 7.13 2.38 -0.68
C GLN A 66 6.61 3.16 0.52
N GLU A 67 5.41 2.81 0.95
CA GLU A 67 4.71 3.42 2.07
C GLU A 67 4.77 2.52 3.31
N PHE A 68 4.91 3.12 4.49
CA PHE A 68 4.70 2.47 5.77
C PHE A 68 4.25 3.51 6.80
N GLY A 69 3.45 3.09 7.77
CA GLY A 69 2.89 3.99 8.78
C GLY A 69 1.88 3.28 9.67
N SER A 70 1.31 4.02 10.62
CA SER A 70 0.29 3.51 11.55
C SER A 70 -1.07 3.26 10.86
N SER A 71 -1.34 3.95 9.76
CA SER A 71 -2.49 3.73 8.89
C SER A 71 -2.10 4.06 7.45
N LEU A 72 -2.68 3.35 6.48
CA LEU A 72 -2.34 3.47 5.06
C LEU A 72 -3.58 3.32 4.18
N VAL A 73 -3.50 3.84 2.96
CA VAL A 73 -4.47 3.49 1.92
C VAL A 73 -3.97 2.25 1.19
N ILE A 74 -4.64 1.12 1.37
CA ILE A 74 -4.33 -0.16 0.73
C ILE A 74 -5.46 -0.50 -0.23
N ILE A 75 -5.16 -0.73 -1.50
CA ILE A 75 -6.14 -1.06 -2.57
C ILE A 75 -7.38 -0.14 -2.60
N GLY A 76 -7.20 1.14 -2.26
CA GLY A 76 -8.28 2.15 -2.26
C GLY A 76 -9.06 2.28 -0.95
N PHE A 77 -8.71 1.51 0.09
CA PHE A 77 -9.33 1.62 1.42
C PHE A 77 -8.33 2.18 2.43
N HIS A 78 -8.79 3.09 3.28
CA HIS A 78 -8.04 3.52 4.44
C HIS A 78 -8.11 2.43 5.52
N VAL A 79 -6.95 1.88 5.86
CA VAL A 79 -6.76 0.81 6.84
C VAL A 79 -6.14 1.40 8.09
N ASP A 80 -6.83 1.23 9.23
CA ASP A 80 -6.32 1.60 10.55
C ASP A 80 -6.32 0.36 11.47
N PRO A 81 -5.15 -0.28 11.65
CA PRO A 81 -4.98 -1.41 12.55
C PRO A 81 -5.18 -1.07 14.03
N SER A 82 -4.95 0.18 14.45
CA SER A 82 -5.12 0.59 15.86
C SER A 82 -6.60 0.55 16.26
N CYS A 83 -7.47 0.93 15.34
CA CYS A 83 -8.92 0.88 15.52
C CYS A 83 -9.57 -0.40 14.93
N MET A 84 -8.77 -1.30 14.34
CA MET A 84 -9.24 -2.47 13.60
C MET A 84 -10.34 -2.13 12.57
N SER A 85 -10.11 -1.07 11.79
CA SER A 85 -11.13 -0.52 10.88
C SER A 85 -10.65 -0.40 9.43
N LEU A 86 -11.63 -0.49 8.52
CA LEU A 86 -11.49 -0.31 7.07
C LEU A 86 -12.56 0.69 6.62
N SER A 87 -12.16 1.78 5.97
CA SER A 87 -13.08 2.85 5.54
C SER A 87 -12.70 3.42 4.18
N ILE A 88 -13.64 4.12 3.53
CA ILE A 88 -13.33 4.92 2.34
C ILE A 88 -12.44 6.10 2.76
N PRO A 89 -11.31 6.36 2.07
CA PRO A 89 -10.47 7.53 2.34
C PRO A 89 -11.26 8.83 2.33
N LEU A 90 -10.88 9.79 3.18
CA LEU A 90 -11.59 11.06 3.30
C LEU A 90 -11.68 11.80 1.96
N SER A 91 -10.58 11.86 1.21
CA SER A 91 -10.54 12.47 -0.12
C SER A 91 -11.54 11.84 -1.07
N ALA A 92 -11.60 10.50 -1.15
CA ALA A 92 -12.56 9.80 -2.01
C ALA A 92 -14.02 10.06 -1.58
N ARG A 93 -14.29 10.24 -0.27
CA ARG A 93 -15.62 10.65 0.20
C ARG A 93 -15.98 12.06 -0.25
N GLU A 94 -15.04 12.99 -0.16
CA GLU A 94 -15.23 14.39 -0.59
C GLU A 94 -15.41 14.50 -2.10
N GLU A 95 -14.62 13.75 -2.87
CA GLU A 95 -14.74 13.63 -4.33
C GLU A 95 -16.11 13.05 -4.72
N LEU A 96 -16.56 11.99 -4.05
CA LEU A 96 -17.88 11.41 -4.29
C LEU A 96 -19.01 12.41 -4.00
N VAL A 97 -18.95 13.12 -2.86
CA VAL A 97 -19.93 14.17 -2.54
C VAL A 97 -19.93 15.27 -3.60
N THR A 98 -18.75 15.69 -4.05
CA THR A 98 -18.59 16.71 -5.10
C THR A 98 -19.19 16.23 -6.43
N ALA A 99 -18.90 15.00 -6.83
CA ALA A 99 -19.46 14.40 -8.05
C ALA A 99 -20.98 14.30 -8.01
N ILE A 100 -21.57 13.93 -6.86
CA ILE A 100 -23.03 13.90 -6.68
C ILE A 100 -23.62 15.31 -6.82
N ARG A 101 -22.99 16.32 -6.20
CA ARG A 101 -23.47 17.72 -6.30
C ARG A 101 -23.42 18.22 -7.75
N LEU A 102 -22.35 17.94 -8.47
CA LEU A 102 -22.22 18.29 -9.89
C LEU A 102 -23.24 17.57 -10.76
N PHE A 103 -23.52 16.29 -10.48
CA PHE A 103 -24.53 15.52 -11.22
C PHE A 103 -25.96 16.05 -11.01
N LEU A 104 -26.30 16.49 -9.79
CA LEU A 104 -27.61 17.07 -9.48
C LEU A 104 -27.79 18.50 -9.99
N ASP A 105 -26.70 19.20 -10.34
CA ASP A 105 -26.75 20.55 -10.87
C ASP A 105 -27.26 20.57 -12.33
N THR A 106 -28.58 20.41 -12.45
CA THR A 106 -29.34 20.44 -13.71
C THR A 106 -29.48 21.84 -14.31
N SER A 107 -28.90 22.88 -13.68
CA SER A 107 -28.97 24.26 -14.17
C SER A 107 -28.25 24.48 -15.50
N SER A 108 -27.40 23.53 -15.91
CA SER A 108 -26.71 23.48 -17.20
C SER A 108 -27.51 22.82 -18.34
N SER A 109 -28.65 22.18 -18.07
CA SER A 109 -29.47 21.46 -19.08
C SER A 109 -30.64 22.29 -19.66
N ARG A 110 -30.73 23.58 -19.35
CA ARG A 110 -31.72 24.49 -19.96
C ARG A 110 -31.03 25.50 -20.88
N ARG A 111 -30.63 25.05 -22.07
CA ARG A 111 -30.43 25.91 -23.24
C ARG A 111 -30.78 25.16 -24.51
#